data_AF-A0A9P4IWS1-F1
#
_entry.id   AF-A0A9P4IWS1-F1
#
_cell.length_a   1.000
_cell.length_b   1.000
_cell.length_c   1.000
_cell.angle_alpha   90.00
_cell.angle_beta   90.00
_cell.angle_gamma   90.00
#
_symmetry.space_group_name_H-M   'P 1'
#
loop_
_entity.id
_entity.type
_entity.pdbx_description
1 polymer ?
#
loop_
_entity_poly.entity_id
_entity_poly.type
_entity_poly.pdbx_seq_one_letter_code
_entity_poly.pdbx_strand_id
1 'polypeptide(L)'
;MDFEAKMCLGIAVPQSIRDFMIAGPQPQPSTTDALVRAEIERFGEEHDLPPAEIDKACQLASGSDDLVILLERPADNHAYMAPFGAFVRDCHTLQAVDEMIRFVTRESRSIYNTSVLDAFMFKPLNRQDRYSNTTCHDLVEVLLRIKKPHTLLACCKDIESDHWLKRFRGYRHDARRVQTIPGLELEDIGGQQVRTVRSSHPGYCINHVIYNPELRMKMILGLAMAFARTEENQRQLIEAASKVSPISNR
;
A
#
# COMPACT_ATOMS: atom_id res chain seq x y z
N MET A 1 27.32 17.42 -1.28
CA MET A 1 26.71 16.51 -0.29
C MET A 1 25.27 16.33 -0.72
N ASP A 2 24.91 15.21 -1.36
CA ASP A 2 23.51 14.93 -1.77
C ASP A 2 23.31 13.48 -2.28
N PHE A 3 23.95 12.50 -1.63
CA PHE A 3 23.83 11.09 -2.02
C PHE A 3 22.62 10.39 -1.39
N GLU A 4 22.13 10.85 -0.22
CA GLU A 4 20.99 10.22 0.47
C GLU A 4 19.65 10.46 -0.23
N ALA A 5 19.43 11.60 -0.90
CA ALA A 5 18.21 11.89 -1.66
C ALA A 5 18.04 11.08 -2.97
N LYS A 6 18.85 10.03 -3.17
CA LYS A 6 18.89 9.21 -4.41
C LYS A 6 18.55 7.74 -4.20
N MET A 7 18.45 7.30 -2.94
CA MET A 7 18.17 5.92 -2.60
C MET A 7 16.76 5.77 -2.04
N CYS A 8 16.12 4.65 -2.37
CA CYS A 8 14.86 4.23 -1.80
C CYS A 8 14.88 2.70 -1.75
N LEU A 9 14.50 2.13 -0.61
CA LEU A 9 14.55 0.70 -0.32
C LEU A 9 15.94 0.10 -0.55
N GLY A 10 17.00 0.86 -0.27
CA GLY A 10 18.38 0.45 -0.49
C GLY A 10 18.77 0.24 -1.95
N ILE A 11 18.03 0.82 -2.92
CA ILE A 11 18.44 0.87 -4.33
C ILE A 11 18.57 2.31 -4.82
N ALA A 12 19.50 2.54 -5.73
CA ALA A 12 19.62 3.83 -6.41
C ALA A 12 18.47 3.99 -7.42
N VAL A 13 17.78 5.13 -7.38
CA VAL A 13 16.68 5.41 -8.31
C VAL A 13 17.13 6.35 -9.43
N PRO A 14 17.01 5.93 -10.71
CA PRO A 14 17.41 6.74 -11.87
C PRO A 14 16.80 8.15 -11.85
N GLN A 15 17.56 9.14 -12.32
CA GLN A 15 17.06 10.52 -12.42
C GLN A 15 15.78 10.60 -13.25
N SER A 16 15.71 9.83 -14.35
CA SER A 16 14.53 9.75 -15.21
C SER A 16 13.26 9.34 -14.45
N ILE A 17 13.35 8.54 -13.39
CA ILE A 17 12.20 8.18 -12.55
C ILE A 17 11.95 9.25 -11.49
N ARG A 18 13.03 9.80 -10.90
CA ARG A 18 12.95 10.87 -9.88
C ARG A 18 12.35 12.18 -10.40
N ASP A 19 12.52 12.46 -11.69
CA ASP A 19 11.90 13.63 -12.34
C ASP A 19 10.37 13.55 -12.31
N PHE A 20 9.80 12.35 -12.27
CA PHE A 20 8.35 12.11 -12.14
C PHE A 20 7.88 11.97 -10.70
N MET A 21 8.77 12.04 -9.71
CA MET A 21 8.37 12.13 -8.30
C MET A 21 7.81 13.52 -8.08
N ILE A 22 6.49 13.59 -8.06
CA ILE A 22 5.75 14.83 -7.89
C ILE A 22 5.86 15.22 -6.42
N ALA A 23 6.02 16.52 -6.10
CA ALA A 23 5.61 17.00 -4.79
C ALA A 23 4.10 16.72 -4.70
N GLY A 24 3.75 15.61 -4.04
CA GLY A 24 2.38 15.10 -4.01
C GLY A 24 1.40 16.18 -3.58
N PRO A 25 0.08 16.00 -3.81
CA PRO A 25 -0.90 16.88 -3.19
C PRO A 25 -0.57 16.97 -1.70
N GLN A 26 -0.50 18.18 -1.17
CA GLN A 26 -0.40 18.36 0.28
C GLN A 26 -1.53 17.52 0.91
N PRO A 27 -1.19 16.65 1.88
CA PRO A 27 -2.16 15.76 2.49
C PRO A 27 -3.32 16.60 2.99
N GLN A 28 -4.52 16.29 2.51
CA GLN A 28 -5.72 16.97 3.01
C GLN A 28 -6.14 16.26 4.30
N PRO A 29 -6.64 17.01 5.30
CA PRO A 29 -7.28 16.40 6.45
C PRO A 29 -8.39 15.45 5.98
N SER A 30 -8.43 14.24 6.54
CA SER A 30 -9.52 13.32 6.24
C SER A 30 -10.84 13.89 6.72
N THR A 31 -11.88 13.69 5.92
CA THR A 31 -13.27 13.97 6.33
C THR A 31 -13.95 12.73 6.89
N THR A 32 -13.29 11.58 6.81
CA THR A 32 -13.89 10.26 7.08
C THR A 32 -13.23 9.50 8.22
N ASP A 33 -12.09 9.98 8.75
CA ASP A 33 -11.31 9.28 9.79
C ASP A 33 -12.14 8.94 11.04
N ALA A 34 -13.09 9.78 11.45
CA ALA A 34 -13.96 9.48 12.58
C ALA A 34 -14.90 8.27 12.31
N LEU A 35 -15.41 8.14 11.08
CA LEU A 35 -16.26 7.02 10.67
C LEU A 35 -15.43 5.74 10.48
N VAL A 36 -14.27 5.86 9.83
CA VAL A 36 -13.32 4.75 9.68
C VAL A 36 -12.91 4.19 11.04
N ARG A 37 -12.55 5.07 11.98
CA ARG A 37 -12.21 4.70 13.36
C ARG A 37 -13.37 3.95 14.03
N ALA A 38 -14.59 4.49 13.95
CA ALA A 38 -15.76 3.88 14.57
C ALA A 38 -16.02 2.44 14.06
N GLU A 39 -15.84 2.20 12.76
CA GLU A 39 -15.99 0.86 12.19
C GLU A 39 -14.90 -0.11 12.63
N ILE A 40 -13.64 0.36 12.72
CA ILE A 40 -12.52 -0.44 13.21
C ILE A 40 -12.68 -0.76 14.71
N GLU A 41 -13.09 0.22 15.52
CA GLU A 41 -13.35 0.05 16.96
C GLU A 41 -14.51 -0.92 17.19
N ARG A 42 -15.63 -0.75 16.46
CA ARG A 42 -16.78 -1.67 16.51
C ARG A 42 -16.38 -3.11 16.17
N PHE A 43 -15.63 -3.30 15.09
CA PHE A 43 -15.12 -4.63 14.73
C PHE A 43 -14.19 -5.20 15.80
N GLY A 44 -13.32 -4.36 16.35
CA GLY A 44 -12.41 -4.70 17.43
C GLY A 44 -13.13 -5.21 18.67
N GLU A 45 -14.16 -4.48 19.11
CA GLU A 45 -14.98 -4.81 20.27
C GLU A 45 -15.81 -6.08 20.03
N GLU A 46 -16.41 -6.25 18.85
CA GLU A 46 -17.20 -7.44 18.49
C GLU A 46 -16.40 -8.74 18.56
N HIS A 47 -15.08 -8.65 18.34
CA HIS A 47 -14.16 -9.78 18.32
C HIS A 47 -13.19 -9.81 19.52
N ASP A 48 -13.48 -9.08 20.59
CA ASP A 48 -12.67 -9.02 21.83
C ASP A 48 -11.18 -8.75 21.56
N LEU A 49 -10.88 -7.89 20.58
CA LEU A 49 -9.51 -7.59 20.18
C LEU A 49 -8.83 -6.65 21.18
N PRO A 50 -7.51 -6.81 21.42
CA PRO A 50 -6.79 -5.94 22.35
C PRO A 50 -6.88 -4.47 21.93
N PRO A 51 -7.16 -3.52 22.85
CA PRO A 51 -7.31 -2.10 22.52
C PRO A 51 -6.11 -1.49 21.79
N ALA A 52 -4.90 -1.98 22.05
CA ALA A 52 -3.71 -1.51 21.34
C ALA A 52 -3.61 -2.04 19.90
N GLU A 53 -4.13 -3.24 19.60
CA GLU A 53 -4.25 -3.71 18.21
C GLU A 53 -5.19 -2.77 17.46
N ILE A 54 -6.35 -2.45 18.05
CA ILE A 54 -7.37 -1.52 17.53
C ILE A 54 -6.77 -0.13 17.28
N ASP A 55 -6.08 0.46 18.26
CA ASP A 55 -5.46 1.79 18.11
C ASP A 55 -4.45 1.84 16.95
N LYS A 56 -3.64 0.79 16.76
CA LYS A 56 -2.69 0.73 15.63
C LYS A 56 -3.38 0.59 14.28
N ALA A 57 -4.44 -0.19 14.19
CA ALA A 57 -5.23 -0.26 12.97
C ALA A 57 -5.89 1.09 12.65
N CYS A 58 -6.45 1.78 13.65
CA CYS A 58 -6.98 3.14 13.49
C CYS A 58 -5.91 4.14 13.04
N GLN A 59 -4.69 4.07 13.62
CA GLN A 59 -3.58 4.93 13.23
C GLN A 59 -3.13 4.67 11.78
N LEU A 60 -3.04 3.41 11.35
CA LEU A 60 -2.71 3.06 9.97
C LEU A 60 -3.82 3.47 8.98
N ALA A 61 -5.09 3.29 9.34
CA ALA A 61 -6.22 3.62 8.49
C ALA A 61 -6.49 5.13 8.36
N SER A 62 -5.95 5.92 9.29
CA SER A 62 -6.06 7.38 9.29
C SER A 62 -5.29 8.04 8.15
N GLY A 63 -5.60 9.32 7.90
CA GLY A 63 -4.90 10.11 6.89
C GLY A 63 -5.74 10.32 5.64
N SER A 64 -5.11 10.96 4.64
CA SER A 64 -5.82 11.52 3.48
C SER A 64 -6.70 10.49 2.78
N ASP A 65 -7.90 10.94 2.39
CA ASP A 65 -8.93 10.12 1.75
C ASP A 65 -8.60 9.81 0.28
N ASP A 66 -7.63 10.50 -0.33
CA ASP A 66 -7.36 10.42 -1.77
C ASP A 66 -6.68 9.11 -2.23
N LEU A 67 -5.88 8.51 -1.36
CA LEU A 67 -5.14 7.27 -1.63
C LEU A 67 -5.27 6.31 -0.45
N VAL A 68 -5.58 5.04 -0.75
CA VAL A 68 -5.46 3.93 0.19
C VAL A 68 -4.41 2.95 -0.31
N ILE A 69 -3.51 2.53 0.57
CA ILE A 69 -2.59 1.41 0.33
C ILE A 69 -3.17 0.17 1.00
N LEU A 70 -3.54 -0.83 0.21
CA LEU A 70 -4.08 -2.09 0.69
C LEU A 70 -2.97 -3.15 0.75
N LEU A 71 -2.51 -3.43 1.96
CA LEU A 71 -1.61 -4.52 2.29
C LEU A 71 -2.40 -5.83 2.51
N GLU A 72 -1.68 -6.92 2.73
CA GLU A 72 -2.33 -8.21 2.92
C GLU A 72 -2.83 -8.40 4.35
N ARG A 73 -1.93 -8.37 5.34
CA ARG A 73 -2.24 -8.73 6.73
C ARG A 73 -1.18 -8.16 7.68
N PRO A 74 -1.52 -7.98 8.97
CA PRO A 74 -0.54 -7.63 9.99
C PRO A 74 0.56 -8.70 10.15
N ALA A 75 1.76 -8.29 10.54
CA ALA A 75 2.83 -9.21 10.91
C ALA A 75 2.53 -9.90 12.26
N ASP A 76 3.05 -11.12 12.44
CA ASP A 76 2.82 -11.93 13.65
C ASP A 76 3.39 -11.30 14.94
N ASN A 77 4.40 -10.43 14.81
CA ASN A 77 5.25 -9.95 15.90
C ASN A 77 5.24 -8.42 16.08
N HIS A 78 4.12 -7.76 15.75
CA HIS A 78 3.99 -6.31 15.94
C HIS A 78 4.11 -5.88 17.41
N ALA A 79 4.85 -4.80 17.65
CA ALA A 79 4.96 -4.13 18.95
C ALA A 79 3.78 -3.17 19.17
N TYR A 80 2.57 -3.69 19.38
CA TYR A 80 1.34 -2.88 19.48
C TYR A 80 1.35 -1.85 20.62
N MET A 81 2.11 -2.09 21.70
CA MET A 81 2.24 -1.14 22.82
C MET A 81 3.20 0.01 22.54
N ALA A 82 3.98 -0.07 21.46
CA ALA A 82 4.96 0.96 21.14
C ALA A 82 4.28 2.23 20.59
N PRO A 83 4.88 3.43 20.76
CA PRO A 83 4.46 4.62 20.03
C PRO A 83 4.43 4.36 18.52
N PHE A 84 3.51 5.00 17.78
CA PHE A 84 3.27 4.67 16.37
C PHE A 84 4.53 4.66 15.50
N GLY A 85 5.43 5.64 15.69
CA GLY A 85 6.70 5.68 14.96
C GLY A 85 7.65 4.52 15.25
N ALA A 86 7.66 4.00 16.49
CA ALA A 86 8.43 2.80 16.81
C ALA A 86 7.75 1.55 16.23
N PHE A 87 6.42 1.46 16.36
CA PHE A 87 5.62 0.40 15.74
C PHE A 87 5.86 0.25 14.22
N VAL A 88 5.95 1.38 13.49
CA VAL A 88 6.27 1.39 12.06
C VAL A 88 7.72 0.95 11.80
N ARG A 89 8.70 1.49 12.54
CA ARG A 89 10.12 1.16 12.35
C ARG A 89 10.46 -0.31 12.69
N ASP A 90 9.77 -0.89 13.67
CA ASP A 90 10.01 -2.27 14.10
C ASP A 90 9.40 -3.29 13.10
N CYS A 91 8.61 -2.83 12.13
CA CYS A 91 8.07 -3.66 11.06
C CYS A 91 8.71 -3.27 9.72
N HIS A 92 9.60 -4.11 9.17
CA HIS A 92 10.27 -3.83 7.90
C HIS A 92 9.30 -3.48 6.77
N THR A 93 8.13 -4.15 6.71
CA THR A 93 7.10 -3.88 5.70
C THR A 93 6.57 -2.45 5.83
N LEU A 94 6.18 -2.02 7.04
CA LEU A 94 5.64 -0.68 7.26
C LEU A 94 6.72 0.39 7.10
N GLN A 95 7.95 0.11 7.55
CA GLN A 95 9.09 0.99 7.32
C GLN A 95 9.35 1.21 5.82
N ALA A 96 9.30 0.15 5.01
CA ALA A 96 9.44 0.26 3.56
C ALA A 96 8.30 1.05 2.92
N VAL A 97 7.06 0.88 3.41
CA VAL A 97 5.92 1.69 2.96
C VAL A 97 6.16 3.17 3.27
N ASP A 98 6.56 3.51 4.50
CA ASP A 98 6.88 4.89 4.89
C ASP A 98 8.00 5.48 4.05
N GLU A 99 9.12 4.77 3.90
CA GLU A 99 10.27 5.18 3.09
C GLU A 99 9.87 5.48 1.65
N MET A 100 9.08 4.60 1.02
CA MET A 100 8.61 4.83 -0.34
C MET A 100 7.66 6.03 -0.45
N ILE A 101 6.71 6.19 0.48
CA ILE A 101 5.79 7.33 0.47
C ILE A 101 6.59 8.62 0.54
N ARG A 102 7.48 8.73 1.52
CA ARG A 102 8.33 9.91 1.71
C ARG A 102 9.18 10.18 0.48
N PHE A 103 9.80 9.15 -0.09
CA PHE A 103 10.63 9.28 -1.27
C PHE A 103 9.84 9.77 -2.51
N VAL A 104 8.75 9.07 -2.85
CA VAL A 104 7.93 9.38 -4.04
C VAL A 104 7.27 10.75 -3.94
N THR A 105 6.91 11.18 -2.73
CA THR A 105 6.21 12.45 -2.50
C THR A 105 7.15 13.58 -2.08
N ARG A 106 8.47 13.37 -2.11
CA ARG A 106 9.49 14.34 -1.67
C ARG A 106 9.21 14.87 -0.26
N GLU A 107 9.00 13.96 0.69
CA GLU A 107 8.75 14.22 2.12
C GLU A 107 7.43 14.96 2.43
N SER A 108 6.61 15.26 1.42
CA SER A 108 5.30 15.91 1.65
C SER A 108 4.27 14.98 2.29
N ARG A 109 4.48 13.66 2.18
CA ARG A 109 3.67 12.63 2.82
C ARG A 109 4.53 11.59 3.52
N SER A 110 3.90 10.84 4.40
CA SER A 110 4.45 9.69 5.12
C SER A 110 3.33 8.72 5.45
N ILE A 111 3.64 7.61 6.10
CA ILE A 111 2.62 6.68 6.60
C ILE A 111 1.69 7.32 7.65
N TYR A 112 2.09 8.44 8.28
CA TYR A 112 1.28 9.17 9.25
C TYR A 112 0.09 9.92 8.65
N ASN A 113 0.10 10.14 7.33
CA ASN A 113 -0.94 10.91 6.64
C ASN A 113 -1.41 10.25 5.34
N THR A 114 -1.08 8.97 5.17
CA THR A 114 -1.49 8.13 4.04
C THR A 114 -2.19 6.91 4.60
N SER A 115 -3.42 6.66 4.15
CA SER A 115 -4.23 5.57 4.65
C SER A 115 -3.67 4.22 4.22
N VAL A 116 -3.41 3.34 5.19
CA VAL A 116 -2.94 1.96 4.99
C VAL A 116 -3.94 1.00 5.63
N LEU A 117 -4.44 0.05 4.86
CA LEU A 117 -5.37 -0.99 5.31
C LEU A 117 -4.76 -2.37 5.07
N ASP A 118 -5.14 -3.34 5.88
CA ASP A 118 -4.86 -4.76 5.64
C ASP A 118 -6.11 -5.47 5.15
N ALA A 119 -6.00 -6.29 4.10
CA ALA A 119 -7.10 -7.11 3.60
C ALA A 119 -7.61 -8.10 4.67
N PHE A 120 -6.71 -8.65 5.49
CA PHE A 120 -7.01 -9.52 6.63
C PHE A 120 -6.80 -8.75 7.95
N MET A 121 -7.57 -7.68 8.15
CA MET A 121 -7.43 -6.80 9.32
C MET A 121 -7.47 -7.59 10.65
N PHE A 122 -6.52 -7.30 11.54
CA PHE A 122 -6.22 -7.98 12.81
C PHE A 122 -5.96 -9.50 12.75
N LYS A 123 -5.70 -10.04 11.56
CA LYS A 123 -5.55 -11.49 11.34
C LYS A 123 -4.16 -11.85 10.79
N PRO A 124 -3.14 -11.90 11.65
CA PRO A 124 -1.80 -12.35 11.25
C PRO A 124 -1.79 -13.85 10.89
N LEU A 125 -0.71 -14.35 10.27
CA LEU A 125 -0.65 -15.72 9.73
C LEU A 125 -0.85 -16.77 10.82
N ASN A 126 -0.30 -16.54 12.01
CA ASN A 126 -0.40 -17.49 13.12
C ASN A 126 -1.78 -17.52 13.83
N ARG A 127 -2.74 -16.66 13.44
CA ARG A 127 -4.06 -16.54 14.07
C ARG A 127 -5.20 -16.67 13.04
N GLN A 128 -5.17 -17.73 12.24
CA GLN A 128 -6.16 -17.94 11.17
C GLN A 128 -7.58 -18.27 11.67
N ASP A 129 -7.72 -18.64 12.93
CA ASP A 129 -8.93 -19.14 13.59
C ASP A 129 -9.80 -18.05 14.23
N ARG A 130 -9.31 -16.81 14.41
CA ARG A 130 -10.03 -15.72 15.09
C ARG A 130 -11.44 -15.46 14.53
N TYR A 131 -11.53 -15.26 13.22
CA TYR A 131 -12.78 -15.04 12.48
C TYR A 131 -12.54 -15.33 10.99
N SER A 132 -13.61 -15.40 10.21
CA SER A 132 -13.54 -15.77 8.79
C SER A 132 -12.78 -14.71 7.96
N ASN A 133 -12.20 -15.13 6.84
CA ASN A 133 -11.59 -14.19 5.90
C ASN A 133 -12.62 -13.21 5.34
N THR A 134 -13.83 -13.69 5.02
CA THR A 134 -14.95 -12.87 4.56
C THR A 134 -15.27 -11.75 5.54
N THR A 135 -15.26 -12.02 6.85
CA THR A 135 -15.48 -11.01 7.89
C THR A 135 -14.44 -9.88 7.83
N CYS A 136 -13.17 -10.19 7.53
CA CYS A 136 -12.15 -9.16 7.31
C CYS A 136 -12.45 -8.33 6.06
N HIS A 137 -12.85 -9.01 4.99
CA HIS A 137 -13.06 -8.41 3.69
C HIS A 137 -14.28 -7.48 3.68
N ASP A 138 -15.34 -7.86 4.37
CA ASP A 138 -16.54 -7.05 4.56
C ASP A 138 -16.19 -5.72 5.26
N LEU A 139 -15.34 -5.77 6.30
CA LEU A 139 -14.84 -4.55 6.94
C LEU A 139 -14.06 -3.69 5.95
N VAL A 140 -13.11 -4.27 5.20
CA VAL A 140 -12.32 -3.51 4.21
C VAL A 140 -13.20 -2.88 3.15
N GLU A 141 -14.25 -3.57 2.70
CA GLU A 141 -15.23 -3.01 1.77
C GLU A 141 -15.94 -1.79 2.38
N VAL A 142 -16.41 -1.90 3.62
CA VAL A 142 -17.04 -0.77 4.35
C VAL A 142 -16.07 0.40 4.44
N LEU A 143 -14.82 0.16 4.84
CA LEU A 143 -13.81 1.22 4.98
C LEU A 143 -13.51 1.91 3.65
N LEU A 144 -13.39 1.16 2.55
CA LEU A 144 -13.16 1.73 1.22
C LEU A 144 -14.37 2.54 0.72
N ARG A 145 -15.59 2.10 1.00
CA ARG A 145 -16.82 2.86 0.69
C ARG A 145 -16.96 4.14 1.52
N ILE A 146 -16.45 4.14 2.74
CA ILE A 146 -16.37 5.32 3.60
C ILE A 146 -15.32 6.29 3.06
N LYS A 147 -14.07 5.84 2.89
CA LYS A 147 -12.94 6.68 2.49
C LYS A 147 -13.05 7.22 1.06
N LYS A 148 -13.75 6.49 0.16
CA LYS A 148 -13.98 6.94 -1.21
C LYS A 148 -12.70 7.34 -1.95
N PRO A 149 -11.66 6.49 -1.94
CA PRO A 149 -10.37 6.88 -2.49
C PRO A 149 -10.45 7.14 -3.99
N HIS A 150 -9.67 8.12 -4.45
CA HIS A 150 -9.47 8.32 -5.89
C HIS A 150 -8.55 7.25 -6.46
N THR A 151 -7.62 6.76 -5.64
CA THR A 151 -6.66 5.73 -5.99
C THR A 151 -6.55 4.67 -4.91
N LEU A 152 -6.47 3.40 -5.30
CA LEU A 152 -6.14 2.27 -4.45
C LEU A 152 -4.83 1.63 -4.93
N LEU A 153 -3.79 1.61 -4.10
CA LEU A 153 -2.58 0.82 -4.35
C LEU A 153 -2.75 -0.55 -3.72
N ALA A 154 -2.95 -1.58 -4.53
CA ALA A 154 -3.25 -2.91 -4.06
C ALA A 154 -2.01 -3.82 -4.07
N CYS A 155 -1.56 -4.20 -2.86
CA CYS A 155 -0.31 -4.91 -2.58
C CYS A 155 -0.53 -6.32 -2.02
N CYS A 156 -1.74 -6.88 -2.15
CA CYS A 156 -2.17 -8.11 -1.50
C CYS A 156 -2.14 -9.31 -2.47
N LYS A 157 -1.59 -10.45 -2.05
CA LYS A 157 -1.38 -11.61 -2.96
C LYS A 157 -2.47 -12.67 -2.82
N ASP A 158 -2.90 -12.94 -1.59
CA ASP A 158 -3.67 -14.14 -1.26
C ASP A 158 -5.14 -13.85 -0.91
N ILE A 159 -5.87 -13.19 -1.83
CA ILE A 159 -7.32 -12.91 -1.70
C ILE A 159 -8.17 -13.80 -2.63
N GLU A 160 -7.77 -15.06 -2.85
CA GLU A 160 -8.42 -15.92 -3.86
C GLU A 160 -9.83 -16.40 -3.46
N SER A 161 -10.19 -16.37 -2.17
CA SER A 161 -11.46 -16.89 -1.67
C SER A 161 -12.64 -15.92 -1.77
N ASP A 162 -12.40 -14.65 -2.14
CA ASP A 162 -13.42 -13.60 -2.09
C ASP A 162 -13.72 -13.01 -3.46
N HIS A 163 -15.00 -13.01 -3.86
CA HIS A 163 -15.39 -12.52 -5.19
C HIS A 163 -15.24 -11.01 -5.35
N TRP A 164 -15.32 -10.24 -4.27
CA TRP A 164 -15.19 -8.80 -4.32
C TRP A 164 -13.73 -8.37 -4.25
N LEU A 165 -12.99 -8.76 -3.20
CA LEU A 165 -11.60 -8.33 -3.03
C LEU A 165 -10.61 -8.95 -4.03
N LYS A 166 -10.92 -10.10 -4.66
CA LYS A 166 -10.02 -10.72 -5.66
C LYS A 166 -9.67 -9.77 -6.81
N ARG A 167 -10.51 -8.77 -7.08
CA ARG A 167 -10.26 -7.76 -8.11
C ARG A 167 -9.04 -6.90 -7.76
N PHE A 168 -8.77 -6.68 -6.46
CA PHE A 168 -7.61 -5.92 -5.98
C PHE A 168 -6.36 -6.78 -5.79
N ARG A 169 -6.35 -8.02 -6.28
CA ARG A 169 -5.18 -8.87 -6.17
C ARG A 169 -3.96 -8.21 -6.83
N GLY A 170 -2.90 -8.02 -6.04
CA GLY A 170 -1.59 -7.60 -6.48
C GLY A 170 -0.85 -8.66 -7.29
N TYR A 171 0.41 -8.39 -7.65
CA TYR A 171 1.14 -9.29 -8.54
C TYR A 171 1.54 -10.61 -7.87
N ARG A 172 1.25 -11.73 -8.54
CA ARG A 172 1.94 -13.00 -8.28
C ARG A 172 3.24 -13.04 -9.06
N HIS A 173 4.34 -13.31 -8.35
CA HIS A 173 5.62 -13.61 -8.97
C HIS A 173 5.59 -15.06 -9.48
N ASP A 174 5.29 -15.23 -10.77
CA ASP A 174 5.73 -16.39 -11.52
C ASP A 174 7.10 -16.03 -12.12
N ALA A 175 8.11 -16.87 -11.92
CA ALA A 175 9.48 -16.70 -12.41
C ALA A 175 9.56 -16.46 -13.94
N ARG A 176 8.46 -16.66 -14.67
CA ARG A 176 8.37 -16.50 -16.14
C ARG A 176 7.55 -15.30 -16.62
N ARG A 177 6.90 -14.54 -15.73
CA ARG A 177 6.05 -13.39 -16.10
C ARG A 177 6.35 -12.20 -15.22
N VAL A 178 7.49 -11.59 -15.50
CA VAL A 178 7.86 -10.29 -14.99
C VAL A 178 6.99 -9.26 -15.72
N GLN A 179 5.75 -9.02 -15.25
CA GLN A 179 4.93 -7.92 -15.81
C GLN A 179 5.75 -6.63 -15.70
N THR A 180 5.95 -5.97 -16.83
CA THR A 180 6.95 -4.91 -17.00
C THR A 180 6.50 -3.56 -16.45
N ILE A 181 5.20 -3.35 -16.22
CA ILE A 181 4.64 -2.05 -15.83
C ILE A 181 3.49 -2.30 -14.84
N PRO A 182 3.41 -1.58 -13.71
CA PRO A 182 2.26 -1.69 -12.83
C PRO A 182 0.97 -1.25 -13.56
N GLY A 183 -0.04 -2.10 -13.50
CA GLY A 183 -1.30 -1.94 -14.22
C GLY A 183 -2.20 -0.97 -13.48
N LEU A 184 -2.79 -0.05 -14.24
CA LEU A 184 -3.85 0.85 -13.80
C LEU A 184 -5.18 0.32 -14.32
N GLU A 185 -6.12 0.04 -13.43
CA GLU A 185 -7.48 -0.33 -13.79
C GLU A 185 -8.48 0.58 -13.09
N LEU A 186 -9.66 0.75 -13.68
CA LEU A 186 -10.77 1.44 -13.06
C LEU A 186 -11.71 0.39 -12.46
N GLU A 187 -11.92 0.47 -11.16
CA GLU A 187 -12.75 -0.44 -10.40
C GLU A 187 -13.92 0.34 -9.79
N ASP A 188 -15.11 -0.25 -9.81
CA ASP A 188 -16.26 0.31 -9.09
C ASP A 188 -16.27 -0.15 -7.63
N ILE A 189 -16.18 0.81 -6.72
CA ILE A 189 -16.28 0.61 -5.27
C ILE A 189 -17.49 1.40 -4.77
N GLY A 190 -18.61 0.71 -4.59
CA GLY A 190 -19.83 1.33 -4.05
C GLY A 190 -20.41 2.44 -4.93
N GLY A 191 -20.32 2.31 -6.26
CA GLY A 191 -20.79 3.31 -7.23
C GLY A 191 -19.79 4.42 -7.53
N GLN A 192 -18.56 4.33 -7.02
CA GLN A 192 -17.47 5.24 -7.32
C GLN A 192 -16.40 4.56 -8.15
N GLN A 193 -15.93 5.26 -9.19
CA GLN A 193 -14.79 4.83 -9.99
C GLN A 193 -13.48 5.12 -9.25
N VAL A 194 -12.73 4.07 -8.95
CA VAL A 194 -11.46 4.12 -8.22
C VAL A 194 -10.34 3.62 -9.11
N ARG A 195 -9.25 4.39 -9.21
CA ARG A 195 -8.04 3.97 -9.93
C ARG A 195 -7.28 2.95 -9.10
N THR A 196 -7.25 1.70 -9.52
CA THR A 196 -6.50 0.65 -8.85
C THR A 196 -5.14 0.48 -9.52
N VAL A 197 -4.07 0.65 -8.75
CA VAL A 197 -2.70 0.31 -9.16
C VAL A 197 -2.32 -1.00 -8.47
N ARG A 198 -2.05 -2.04 -9.24
CA ARG A 198 -1.58 -3.33 -8.69
C ARG A 198 -0.08 -3.29 -8.46
N SER A 199 0.35 -3.80 -7.32
CA SER A 199 1.76 -3.87 -6.94
C SER A 199 2.09 -5.17 -6.23
N SER A 200 3.38 -5.42 -6.04
CA SER A 200 3.89 -6.51 -5.21
C SER A 200 3.83 -6.13 -3.73
N HIS A 201 3.64 -7.12 -2.86
CA HIS A 201 3.65 -6.90 -1.41
C HIS A 201 5.03 -6.38 -0.95
N PRO A 202 5.12 -5.25 -0.22
CA PRO A 202 6.41 -4.69 0.22
C PRO A 202 7.26 -5.67 1.01
N GLY A 203 6.63 -6.43 1.92
CA GLY A 203 7.30 -7.48 2.69
C GLY A 203 7.97 -8.55 1.81
N TYR A 204 7.40 -8.88 0.65
CA TYR A 204 8.03 -9.83 -0.29
C TYR A 204 9.27 -9.20 -0.94
N CYS A 205 9.14 -7.97 -1.44
CA CYS A 205 10.21 -7.24 -2.12
C CYS A 205 11.42 -6.98 -1.23
N ILE A 206 11.22 -6.73 0.06
CA ILE A 206 12.30 -6.35 0.99
C ILE A 206 12.79 -7.51 1.88
N ASN A 207 11.95 -8.49 2.24
CA ASN A 207 12.37 -9.56 3.16
C ASN A 207 12.74 -10.86 2.43
N HIS A 208 12.14 -11.13 1.27
CA HIS A 208 12.30 -12.44 0.60
C HIS A 208 13.13 -12.37 -0.69
N VAL A 209 13.15 -11.22 -1.37
CA VAL A 209 13.88 -11.06 -2.64
C VAL A 209 14.83 -9.87 -2.58
N ILE A 210 15.63 -9.80 -1.50
CA ILE A 210 16.60 -8.73 -1.24
C ILE A 210 17.53 -8.50 -2.45
N TYR A 211 17.86 -9.54 -3.20
CA TYR A 211 18.75 -9.45 -4.36
C TYR A 211 18.07 -9.02 -5.68
N ASN A 212 16.76 -8.72 -5.68
CA ASN A 212 16.05 -8.29 -6.88
C ASN A 212 15.70 -6.79 -6.81
N PRO A 213 16.61 -5.91 -7.27
CA PRO A 213 16.36 -4.47 -7.33
C PRO A 213 15.23 -4.09 -8.27
N GLU A 214 14.91 -4.91 -9.28
CA GLU A 214 13.82 -4.63 -10.23
C GLU A 214 12.46 -4.67 -9.55
N LEU A 215 12.23 -5.62 -8.62
CA LEU A 215 10.98 -5.68 -7.86
C LEU A 215 10.79 -4.46 -6.96
N ARG A 216 11.85 -4.02 -6.30
CA ARG A 216 11.86 -2.80 -5.49
C ARG A 216 11.58 -1.57 -6.36
N MET A 217 12.21 -1.48 -7.53
CA MET A 217 11.97 -0.40 -8.50
C MET A 217 10.51 -0.35 -8.97
N LYS A 218 9.93 -1.51 -9.30
CA LYS A 218 8.52 -1.60 -9.73
C LYS A 218 7.55 -1.16 -8.66
N MET A 219 7.83 -1.49 -7.41
CA MET A 219 7.02 -1.05 -6.30
C MET A 219 7.08 0.47 -6.11
N ILE A 220 8.27 1.07 -6.20
CA ILE A 220 8.47 2.53 -6.19
C ILE A 220 7.68 3.18 -7.34
N LEU A 221 7.75 2.61 -8.55
CA LEU A 221 7.00 3.09 -9.71
C LEU A 221 5.47 2.96 -9.53
N GLY A 222 5.00 1.85 -8.95
CA GLY A 222 3.58 1.64 -8.65
C GLY A 222 3.05 2.71 -7.70
N LEU A 223 3.81 3.01 -6.63
CA LEU A 223 3.43 4.07 -5.71
C LEU A 223 3.50 5.46 -6.38
N ALA A 224 4.50 5.73 -7.22
CA ALA A 224 4.57 6.97 -8.00
C ALA A 224 3.36 7.15 -8.92
N MET A 225 2.92 6.09 -9.58
CA MET A 225 1.69 6.12 -10.39
C MET A 225 0.43 6.29 -9.55
N ALA A 226 0.41 5.76 -8.33
CA ALA A 226 -0.73 5.93 -7.44
C ALA A 226 -0.90 7.41 -7.01
N PHE A 227 0.21 8.12 -6.82
CA PHE A 227 0.23 9.56 -6.56
C PHE A 227 0.12 10.44 -7.81
N ALA A 228 0.20 9.87 -9.01
CA ALA A 228 0.13 10.63 -10.25
C ALA A 228 -1.27 11.26 -10.44
N ARG A 229 -1.27 12.58 -10.64
CA ARG A 229 -2.47 13.43 -10.66
C ARG A 229 -3.24 13.41 -11.99
N THR A 230 -2.57 13.11 -13.08
CA THR A 230 -3.12 13.18 -14.44
C THR A 230 -2.78 11.91 -15.20
N GLU A 231 -3.61 11.58 -16.20
CA GLU A 231 -3.28 10.53 -17.16
C GLU A 231 -1.96 10.80 -17.89
N GLU A 232 -1.62 12.07 -18.09
CA GLU A 232 -0.35 12.48 -18.71
C GLU A 232 0.85 12.12 -17.83
N ASN A 233 0.80 12.43 -16.53
CA ASN A 233 1.86 12.05 -15.59
C ASN A 233 2.00 10.52 -15.50
N GLN A 234 0.88 9.80 -15.60
CA GLN A 234 0.87 8.33 -15.65
C GLN A 234 1.50 7.80 -16.94
N ARG A 235 1.15 8.35 -18.11
CA ARG A 235 1.76 7.97 -19.40
C ARG A 235 3.25 8.19 -19.40
N GLN A 236 3.71 9.32 -18.88
CA GLN A 236 5.14 9.63 -18.81
C GLN A 236 5.88 8.68 -17.86
N LEU A 237 5.28 8.32 -16.71
CA LEU A 237 5.81 7.30 -15.80
C LEU A 237 5.89 5.92 -16.46
N ILE A 238 4.87 5.52 -17.21
CA ILE A 238 4.83 4.26 -17.96
C ILE A 238 5.93 4.24 -19.04
N GLU A 239 6.11 5.34 -19.77
CA GLU A 239 7.16 5.47 -20.78
C GLU A 239 8.56 5.42 -20.14
N ALA A 240 8.75 6.10 -19.01
CA ALA A 240 10.00 6.08 -18.27
C ALA A 240 10.32 4.69 -17.71
N ALA A 241 9.32 4.00 -17.14
CA ALA A 241 9.45 2.63 -16.66
C ALA A 241 9.85 1.66 -17.79
N SER A 242 9.27 1.84 -18.98
CA SER A 242 9.60 1.05 -20.17
C SER A 242 11.05 1.22 -20.62
N LYS A 243 11.66 2.38 -20.38
CA LYS A 243 13.08 2.67 -20.67
C LYS A 243 14.05 2.09 -19.63
N VAL A 244 13.56 1.80 -18.42
CA VAL A 244 14.36 1.26 -17.30
C VAL A 244 14.30 -0.28 -17.22
N SER A 245 13.44 -0.93 -17.99
CA SER A 245 13.50 -2.38 -18.24
C SER A 245 14.23 -2.70 -19.55
N PRO A 246 15.57 -2.79 -19.58
CA PRO A 246 16.22 -3.56 -20.61
C PRO A 246 16.03 -5.05 -20.26
N ILE A 247 15.50 -5.83 -21.21
CA ILE A 247 15.65 -7.30 -21.30
C ILE A 247 14.65 -8.12 -20.44
N SER A 248 13.53 -8.48 -21.07
CA SER A 248 12.88 -9.78 -20.89
C SER A 248 12.30 -10.22 -22.25
N ASN A 249 13.16 -10.25 -23.27
CA ASN A 249 12.92 -10.95 -24.52
C ASN A 249 14.24 -11.63 -24.93
N ARG A 250 14.64 -12.63 -24.15
CA ARG A 250 15.51 -13.73 -24.57
C ARG A 250 15.08 -14.98 -23.83
#